data_AF-A0A2Z7AMD4-F1
#
_entry.id   AF-A0A2Z7AMD4-F1
#
_cell.length_a   1.000
_cell.length_b   1.000
_cell.length_c   1.000
_cell.angle_alpha   90.00
_cell.angle_beta   90.00
_cell.angle_gamma   90.00
#
_symmetry.space_group_name_H-M   'P 1'
#
loop_
_entity.id
_entity.type
_entity.pdbx_description
1 polymer ?
#
loop_
_entity_poly.entity_id
_entity_poly.type
_entity_poly.pdbx_seq_one_letter_code
_entity_poly.pdbx_strand_id
1 'polypeptide(L)'
;MLRDSGTILTWDVFCEAFRREYTPESYFASREREFDSLKQGDMRVAEYARRFSALLVYMPTVANQERTKRNKFLKGLRPDLYRMVLSGSPATFMDAVNNAVDIEESLMDPEAPVHQTTARASQPAQAVSQSYQSPQGSQQSSRQ
;
A
#
# COMPACT_ATOMS: atom_id res chain seq x y z
N MET A 1 5.03 8.21 -51.64
CA MET A 1 5.25 7.27 -50.52
C MET A 1 6.70 7.38 -50.12
N LEU A 2 7.01 7.92 -48.94
CA LEU A 2 8.40 7.96 -48.47
C LEU A 2 8.78 6.55 -48.04
N ARG A 3 9.49 5.84 -48.91
CA ARG A 3 10.20 4.61 -48.56
C ARG A 3 11.56 5.05 -48.07
N ASP A 4 11.84 4.81 -46.80
CA ASP A 4 13.21 4.65 -46.37
C ASP A 4 13.35 3.23 -45.81
N SER A 5 14.13 2.42 -46.53
CA SER A 5 14.84 1.25 -46.01
C SER A 5 14.02 0.18 -45.27
N GLY A 6 13.18 -0.59 -45.98
CA GLY A 6 12.83 -1.99 -45.65
C GLY A 6 12.21 -2.31 -44.28
N THR A 7 11.94 -1.32 -43.45
CA THR A 7 11.47 -1.47 -42.09
C THR A 7 9.95 -1.27 -42.11
N ILE A 8 9.19 -2.21 -41.56
CA ILE A 8 7.75 -2.01 -41.36
C ILE A 8 7.60 -0.77 -40.47
N LEU A 9 7.03 0.31 -41.03
CA LEU A 9 6.74 1.53 -40.28
C LEU A 9 5.57 1.24 -39.34
N THR A 10 5.87 0.65 -38.19
CA THR A 10 4.88 0.46 -37.13
C THR A 10 4.59 1.81 -36.46
N TRP A 11 3.42 1.90 -35.83
CA TRP A 11 3.05 3.06 -35.03
C TRP A 11 4.08 3.38 -33.94
N ASP A 12 4.69 2.34 -33.35
CA ASP A 12 5.74 2.48 -32.33
C ASP A 12 7.02 3.12 -32.89
N VAL A 13 7.46 2.69 -34.08
CA VAL A 13 8.63 3.28 -34.77
C VAL A 13 8.39 4.74 -35.13
N PHE A 14 7.19 5.07 -35.62
CA PHE A 14 6.81 6.46 -35.86
C PHE A 14 6.81 7.29 -34.57
N CYS A 15 6.21 6.78 -33.49
CA CYS A 15 6.16 7.48 -32.20
C CYS A 15 7.55 7.68 -31.58
N GLU A 16 8.47 6.73 -31.76
CA GLU A 16 9.85 6.86 -31.32
C GLU A 16 10.61 7.91 -32.14
N ALA A 17 10.52 7.86 -33.47
CA ALA A 17 11.15 8.84 -34.35
C ALA A 17 10.59 10.26 -34.11
N PHE A 18 9.27 10.39 -33.97
CA PHE A 18 8.61 11.65 -33.66
C PHE A 18 9.05 12.21 -32.31
N ARG A 19 9.14 11.36 -31.26
CA ARG A 19 9.63 11.80 -29.95
C ARG A 19 11.09 12.25 -30.03
N ARG A 20 11.95 11.52 -30.73
CA ARG A 20 13.36 11.91 -30.90
C ARG A 20 13.53 13.24 -31.62
N GLU A 21 12.71 13.50 -32.63
CA GLU A 21 12.81 14.72 -33.44
C GLU A 21 12.20 15.94 -32.74
N TYR A 22 11.07 15.76 -32.04
CA TYR A 22 10.28 16.88 -31.52
C TYR A 22 10.25 17.01 -30.01
N THR A 23 10.82 16.06 -29.27
CA THR A 23 10.91 16.10 -27.80
C THR A 23 12.37 16.17 -27.38
N PRO A 24 12.87 17.37 -27.02
CA PRO A 24 14.25 17.53 -26.60
C PRO A 24 14.61 16.61 -25.42
N GLU A 25 15.84 16.11 -25.38
CA GLU A 25 16.35 15.33 -24.25
C GLU A 25 16.16 16.06 -22.90
N SER A 26 16.29 17.39 -22.93
CA SER A 26 16.05 18.24 -21.76
C SER A 26 14.63 18.14 -21.20
N TYR A 27 13.63 17.86 -22.04
CA TYR A 27 12.26 17.62 -21.61
C TYR A 27 12.13 16.29 -20.87
N PHE A 28 12.70 15.21 -21.39
CA PHE A 28 12.72 13.92 -20.70
C PHE A 28 13.46 14.00 -19.37
N ALA A 29 14.65 14.59 -19.36
CA ALA A 29 15.41 14.83 -18.14
C ALA A 29 14.62 15.68 -17.12
N SER A 30 13.80 16.63 -17.59
CA SER A 30 12.90 17.39 -16.71
C SER A 30 11.81 16.52 -16.12
N ARG A 31 11.19 15.62 -16.91
CA ARG A 31 10.18 14.68 -16.42
C ARG A 31 10.75 13.66 -15.44
N GLU A 32 12.00 13.23 -15.65
CA GLU A 32 12.73 12.36 -14.72
C GLU A 32 12.98 13.05 -13.39
N ARG A 33 13.51 14.27 -13.39
CA ARG A 33 13.68 15.06 -12.17
C ARG A 33 12.36 15.32 -11.46
N GLU A 34 11.29 15.60 -12.20
CA GLU A 34 9.95 15.78 -11.63
C GLU A 34 9.46 14.49 -10.97
N PHE A 35 9.60 13.34 -11.63
CA PHE A 35 9.23 12.04 -11.06
C PHE A 35 10.05 11.69 -9.81
N ASP A 36 11.34 12.01 -9.83
CA ASP A 36 12.23 11.68 -8.71
C ASP A 36 11.98 12.51 -7.46
N SER A 37 11.66 13.78 -7.66
CA SER A 37 11.30 14.71 -6.59
C SER A 37 9.83 14.64 -6.19
N LEU A 38 8.98 13.92 -6.93
CA LEU A 38 7.56 13.84 -6.65
C LEU A 38 7.30 13.26 -5.25
N LYS A 39 6.66 14.06 -4.41
CA LYS A 39 6.11 13.70 -3.11
C LYS A 39 4.66 14.13 -3.05
N GLN A 40 3.87 13.50 -2.20
CA GLN A 40 2.49 13.88 -1.92
C GLN A 40 2.42 15.33 -1.41
N GLY A 41 3.26 15.69 -0.43
CA GLY A 41 3.19 17.01 0.20
C GLY A 41 1.79 17.27 0.75
N ASP A 42 1.22 18.43 0.37
CA ASP A 42 -0.13 18.84 0.77
C ASP A 42 -1.22 18.36 -0.21
N MET A 43 -0.86 17.64 -1.27
CA MET A 43 -1.84 17.09 -2.22
C MET A 43 -2.68 15.99 -1.55
N ARG A 44 -3.95 15.91 -1.93
CA ARG A 44 -4.75 14.70 -1.69
C ARG A 44 -4.08 13.50 -2.37
N VAL A 45 -4.23 12.31 -1.78
CA VAL A 45 -3.66 11.07 -2.32
C VAL A 45 -4.09 10.86 -3.77
N ALA A 46 -5.35 11.10 -4.09
CA ALA A 46 -5.88 10.95 -5.45
C ALA A 46 -5.17 11.86 -6.47
N GLU A 47 -4.85 13.10 -6.09
CA GLU A 47 -4.11 14.03 -6.95
C GLU A 47 -2.65 13.58 -7.13
N TYR A 48 -2.01 13.19 -6.03
CA TYR A 48 -0.66 12.64 -6.06
C TYR A 48 -0.57 11.40 -6.96
N ALA A 49 -1.50 10.45 -6.84
CA ALA A 49 -1.57 9.24 -7.67
C ALA A 49 -1.77 9.57 -9.17
N ARG A 50 -2.59 10.57 -9.49
CA ARG A 50 -2.78 11.05 -10.87
C ARG A 50 -1.49 11.64 -11.44
N ARG A 51 -0.78 12.49 -10.67
CA ARG A 51 0.51 13.04 -11.09
C ARG A 51 1.58 11.96 -11.25
N PHE A 52 1.64 11.03 -10.30
CA PHE A 52 2.55 9.89 -10.35
C PHE A 52 2.33 9.09 -11.64
N SER A 53 1.08 8.77 -11.96
CA SER A 53 0.71 8.01 -13.17
C SER A 53 1.03 8.76 -14.46
N ALA A 54 0.82 10.07 -14.49
CA ALA A 54 1.15 10.91 -15.65
C ALA A 54 2.66 10.94 -15.95
N LEU A 55 3.50 10.92 -14.91
CA LEU A 55 4.95 10.90 -15.05
C LEU A 55 5.51 9.49 -15.31
N LEU A 56 4.79 8.46 -14.88
CA LEU A 56 5.21 7.07 -15.02
C LEU A 56 5.40 6.64 -16.49
N VAL A 57 4.69 7.27 -17.43
CA VAL A 57 4.84 7.07 -18.88
C VAL A 57 6.26 7.35 -19.36
N TYR A 58 6.99 8.24 -18.68
CA TYR A 58 8.39 8.58 -19.00
C TYR A 58 9.39 7.66 -18.29
N MET A 59 8.95 6.77 -17.42
CA MET A 59 9.79 5.90 -16.59
C MET A 59 9.55 4.40 -16.88
N PRO A 60 9.85 3.88 -18.08
CA PRO A 60 9.56 2.49 -18.43
C PRO A 60 10.14 1.46 -17.45
N THR A 61 11.33 1.75 -16.91
CA THR A 61 12.02 0.91 -15.92
C THR A 61 11.23 0.75 -14.62
N VAL A 62 10.48 1.78 -14.22
CA VAL A 62 9.60 1.77 -13.05
C VAL A 62 8.21 1.26 -13.43
N ALA A 63 7.67 1.71 -14.57
CA ALA A 63 6.33 1.38 -15.04
C ALA A 63 6.12 -0.12 -15.24
N ASN A 64 7.14 -0.84 -15.72
CA ASN A 64 7.07 -2.26 -16.03
C ASN A 64 7.31 -3.17 -14.82
N GLN A 65 7.65 -2.61 -13.66
CA GLN A 65 7.97 -3.36 -12.45
C GLN A 65 7.02 -2.98 -11.32
N GLU A 66 5.98 -3.78 -11.10
CA GLU A 66 4.95 -3.50 -10.07
C GLU A 66 5.55 -3.21 -8.69
N ARG A 67 6.49 -4.04 -8.23
CA ARG A 67 7.15 -3.84 -6.93
C ARG A 67 7.87 -2.50 -6.85
N THR A 68 8.57 -2.10 -7.92
CA THR A 68 9.32 -0.84 -7.99
C THR A 68 8.38 0.36 -8.04
N LYS A 69 7.34 0.29 -8.88
CA LYS A 69 6.26 1.28 -9.00
C LYS A 69 5.57 1.54 -7.66
N ARG A 70 5.09 0.47 -7.01
CA ARG A 70 4.46 0.53 -5.68
C ARG A 70 5.42 1.13 -4.65
N ASN A 71 6.67 0.66 -4.60
CA ASN A 71 7.66 1.18 -3.65
C ASN A 71 7.93 2.68 -3.83
N LYS A 72 8.05 3.14 -5.08
CA LYS A 72 8.26 4.55 -5.37
C LYS A 72 7.05 5.37 -4.93
N PHE A 73 5.83 4.91 -5.23
CA PHE A 73 4.60 5.57 -4.77
C PHE A 73 4.54 5.70 -3.25
N LEU A 74 4.73 4.58 -2.53
CA LEU A 74 4.73 4.55 -1.06
C LEU A 74 5.76 5.53 -0.46
N LYS A 75 6.99 5.54 -1.00
CA LYS A 75 8.07 6.45 -0.54
C LYS A 75 7.76 7.93 -0.77
N GLY A 76 6.77 8.26 -1.62
CA GLY A 76 6.33 9.62 -1.85
C GLY A 76 5.14 10.05 -1.02
N LEU A 77 4.44 9.13 -0.34
CA LEU A 77 3.36 9.47 0.58
C LEU A 77 3.86 10.28 1.78
N ARG A 78 2.97 11.07 2.37
CA ARG A 78 3.25 11.74 3.65
C ARG A 78 3.52 10.71 4.76
N PRO A 79 4.38 11.02 5.76
CA PRO A 79 4.89 10.01 6.69
C PRO A 79 3.82 9.27 7.51
N ASP A 80 2.73 9.94 7.87
CA ASP A 80 1.57 9.38 8.56
C ASP A 80 0.86 8.33 7.69
N LEU A 81 0.47 8.68 6.46
CA LEU A 81 -0.16 7.75 5.53
C LEU A 81 0.77 6.61 5.14
N TYR A 82 2.05 6.89 4.90
CA TYR A 82 3.04 5.86 4.54
C TYR A 82 3.03 4.70 5.53
N ARG A 83 3.05 4.97 6.84
CA ARG A 83 3.08 3.94 7.88
C ARG A 83 1.79 3.12 7.90
N MET A 84 0.64 3.79 7.80
CA MET A 84 -0.67 3.14 7.82
C MET A 84 -0.86 2.25 6.58
N VAL A 85 -0.57 2.77 5.39
CA VAL A 85 -0.67 2.01 4.13
C VAL A 85 0.32 0.85 4.12
N LEU A 86 1.56 1.04 4.58
CA LEU A 86 2.57 -0.02 4.63
C LEU A 86 2.13 -1.17 5.55
N SER A 87 1.46 -0.87 6.67
CA SER A 87 0.95 -1.90 7.60
C SER A 87 -0.06 -2.85 6.94
N GLY A 88 -0.86 -2.33 6.00
CA GLY A 88 -1.78 -3.11 5.18
C GLY A 88 -1.10 -3.98 4.11
N SER A 89 0.23 -3.91 3.98
CA SER A 89 1.04 -4.74 3.07
C SER A 89 0.52 -4.82 1.63
N PRO A 90 0.31 -3.68 0.94
CA PRO A 90 -0.24 -3.67 -0.42
C PRO A 90 0.66 -4.43 -1.39
N ALA A 91 0.06 -5.34 -2.16
CA ALA A 91 0.78 -6.19 -3.10
C ALA A 91 1.13 -5.42 -4.39
N THR A 92 0.21 -4.59 -4.86
CA THR A 92 0.33 -3.84 -6.12
C THR A 92 0.35 -2.33 -5.92
N PHE A 93 0.69 -1.59 -6.97
CA PHE A 93 0.54 -0.13 -6.98
C PHE A 93 -0.91 0.29 -6.72
N MET A 94 -1.88 -0.40 -7.34
CA MET A 94 -3.29 -0.05 -7.20
C MET A 94 -3.79 -0.28 -5.76
N ASP A 95 -3.38 -1.37 -5.12
CA ASP A 95 -3.70 -1.62 -3.71
C ASP A 95 -3.17 -0.50 -2.82
N ALA A 96 -1.93 -0.03 -3.09
CA ALA A 96 -1.35 1.06 -2.33
C ALA A 96 -2.10 2.39 -2.53
N VAL A 97 -2.59 2.66 -3.75
CA VAL A 97 -3.40 3.86 -4.04
C VAL A 97 -4.75 3.79 -3.33
N ASN A 98 -5.48 2.69 -3.50
CA ASN A 98 -6.82 2.52 -2.90
C ASN A 98 -6.74 2.60 -1.38
N ASN A 99 -5.84 1.84 -0.75
CA ASN A 99 -5.64 1.88 0.70
C ASN A 99 -5.30 3.30 1.18
N ALA A 100 -4.45 4.03 0.45
CA ALA A 100 -4.06 5.39 0.82
C ALA A 100 -5.24 6.37 0.71
N VAL A 101 -6.11 6.22 -0.29
CA VAL A 101 -7.31 7.04 -0.44
C VAL A 101 -8.30 6.74 0.68
N ASP A 102 -8.60 5.46 0.94
CA ASP A 102 -9.56 5.06 1.98
C ASP A 102 -9.11 5.55 3.38
N ILE A 103 -7.81 5.43 3.67
CA ILE A 103 -7.24 5.94 4.93
C ILE A 103 -7.31 7.47 4.98
N GLU A 104 -6.95 8.18 3.90
CA GLU A 104 -7.02 9.65 3.87
C GLU A 104 -8.46 10.15 4.08
N GLU A 105 -9.46 9.49 3.47
CA GLU A 105 -10.88 9.81 3.64
C GLU A 105 -11.35 9.52 5.06
N SER A 106 -10.97 8.37 5.64
CA SER A 106 -11.31 8.03 7.03
C SER A 106 -10.71 9.01 8.05
N LEU A 107 -9.55 9.63 7.77
CA LEU A 107 -8.93 10.63 8.64
C LEU A 107 -9.60 12.01 8.52
N MET A 108 -10.32 12.25 7.43
CA MET A 108 -11.07 13.49 7.19
C MET A 108 -12.48 13.44 7.79
N ASP A 109 -12.97 12.24 8.14
CA ASP A 109 -14.28 12.05 8.76
C ASP A 109 -14.20 12.21 10.30
N PRO A 110 -14.77 13.30 10.87
CA PRO A 110 -14.71 13.56 12.31
C PRO A 110 -15.55 12.59 13.16
N GLU A 111 -16.37 11.70 12.57
CA GLU A 111 -17.25 10.77 13.27
C GLU A 111 -16.85 9.28 13.15
N ALA A 112 -15.72 8.94 12.53
CA ALA A 112 -15.30 7.56 12.37
C ALA A 112 -15.01 6.87 13.73
N PRO A 113 -15.61 5.71 14.05
CA PRO A 113 -15.33 4.99 15.29
C PRO A 113 -13.86 4.57 15.35
N VAL A 114 -13.15 5.02 16.39
CA VAL A 114 -11.79 4.59 16.69
C VAL A 114 -11.83 3.14 17.14
N HIS A 115 -11.88 2.19 16.21
CA HIS A 115 -11.56 0.80 16.51
C HIS A 115 -10.06 0.69 16.68
N GLN A 116 -9.62 0.97 17.90
CA GLN A 116 -8.32 0.54 18.39
C GLN A 116 -8.21 -0.96 18.13
N THR A 117 -7.37 -1.35 17.19
CA THR A 117 -6.86 -2.72 17.09
C THR A 117 -5.90 -2.92 18.26
N THR A 118 -6.43 -2.97 19.49
CA THR A 118 -5.71 -3.53 20.60
C THR A 118 -5.51 -5.00 20.30
N ALA A 119 -4.24 -5.37 20.14
CA ALA A 119 -3.77 -6.73 20.02
C ALA A 119 -4.52 -7.63 21.00
N ARG A 120 -5.21 -8.60 20.42
CA ARG A 120 -5.71 -9.87 20.97
C ARG A 120 -5.08 -10.23 22.32
N ALA A 121 -5.73 -9.81 23.41
CA ALA A 121 -5.50 -10.38 24.72
C ALA A 121 -6.20 -11.74 24.75
N SER A 122 -5.42 -12.81 24.61
CA SER A 122 -5.86 -14.18 24.84
C SER A 122 -6.36 -14.30 26.29
N GLN A 123 -7.67 -14.42 26.48
CA GLN A 123 -8.23 -14.82 27.77
C GLN A 123 -8.01 -16.33 27.95
N PRO A 124 -7.44 -16.80 29.07
CA PRO A 124 -7.44 -18.22 29.39
C PRO A 124 -8.84 -18.64 29.85
N ALA A 125 -9.36 -19.72 29.27
CA ALA A 125 -10.61 -20.34 29.68
C ALA A 125 -10.51 -20.83 31.12
N GLN A 126 -11.31 -20.25 32.02
CA GLN A 126 -11.44 -20.73 33.40
C GLN A 126 -12.22 -22.05 33.38
N ALA A 127 -11.50 -23.15 33.60
CA ALA A 127 -12.10 -24.44 33.88
C ALA A 127 -12.78 -24.40 35.26
N VAL A 128 -14.10 -24.53 35.26
CA VAL A 128 -14.91 -24.83 36.45
C VAL A 128 -14.37 -26.11 37.10
N SER A 129 -13.91 -25.99 38.35
CA SER A 129 -13.67 -27.13 39.25
C SER A 129 -14.47 -26.88 40.52
N GLN A 130 -15.70 -27.38 40.56
CA GLN A 130 -16.51 -27.42 41.77
C GLN A 130 -16.31 -28.77 42.47
N SER A 131 -15.50 -28.72 43.53
CA SER A 131 -15.69 -29.35 44.85
C SER A 131 -16.30 -30.77 44.94
N TYR A 132 -15.44 -31.75 45.27
CA TYR A 132 -15.84 -32.93 46.04
C TYR A 132 -15.47 -32.70 47.52
N GLN A 133 -16.48 -32.63 48.39
CA GLN A 133 -16.30 -32.71 49.84
C GLN A 133 -16.45 -34.18 50.27
N SER A 134 -15.43 -34.72 50.93
CA SER A 134 -15.51 -35.98 51.68
C SER A 134 -15.71 -35.68 53.16
N PRO A 135 -16.55 -36.43 53.91
CA PRO A 135 -16.50 -36.44 55.37
C PRO A 135 -15.63 -37.61 55.87
N GLN A 136 -14.66 -37.32 56.75
CA GLN A 136 -13.91 -38.31 57.53
C GLN A 136 -14.47 -38.40 58.95
N GLY A 137 -14.71 -39.65 59.41
CA GLY A 137 -14.55 -40.17 60.79
C GLY A 137 -15.43 -39.58 61.91
N SER A 138 -15.85 -40.31 62.94
CA SER A 138 -15.14 -41.38 63.65
C SER A 138 -16.06 -42.17 64.59
N GLN A 139 -15.86 -43.50 64.58
CA GLN A 139 -15.83 -44.49 65.67
C GLN A 139 -16.55 -44.25 67.03
N GLN A 140 -17.29 -45.28 67.48
CA GLN A 140 -17.21 -45.91 68.81
C GLN A 140 -17.99 -47.25 68.75
N SER A 141 -17.39 -48.44 68.83
CA SER A 141 -16.77 -49.15 69.98
C SER A 141 -17.77 -49.97 70.83
N SER A 142 -17.65 -51.30 70.65
CA SER A 142 -17.67 -52.36 71.68
C SER A 142 -18.97 -53.02 72.16
N ARG A 143 -19.02 -54.34 71.86
CA ARG A 143 -19.34 -55.53 72.70
C ARG A 143 -20.69 -55.60 73.45
N GLN A 144 -21.47 -56.65 73.16
CA GLN A 144 -21.38 -57.98 73.78
C GLN A 144 -21.99 -59.03 72.84
#